data_AF-A0A357TID1-F1
#
_entry.id   AF-A0A357TID1-F1
#
_cell.length_a   1.000
_cell.length_b   1.000
_cell.length_c   1.000
_cell.angle_alpha   90.00
_cell.angle_beta   90.00
_cell.angle_gamma   90.00
#
_symmetry.space_group_name_H-M   'P 1'
#
loop_
_entity.id
_entity.type
_entity.pdbx_description
1 polymer ?
#
loop_
_entity_poly.entity_id
_entity_poly.type
_entity_poly.pdbx_seq_one_letter_code
_entity_poly.pdbx_strand_id
1 'polypeptide(L)'
;TAEASFRYGGHARAADLIALKDEEWLYNAEGKSLGTAWRKEDYDDSAWPSGKTFIGKGTARQKYKMATTIEMGPRTFYFRKSFDFDQPAAGGELQLQYLVDDGAVFYLNGKEIHRVNMKDRGSIRYTTRALSSVRDAELSGPIQLSGKDLKQGKNVFAVEVHQYSTNDSDLAFGASLGATVESLPDGIILNELMAANRGSVKNGDTNPDWIELYNPTSREIDLTGAGLGDGVSEKPTFFFPAGARLGPQAHLVVWCDDAKEQPGLHSGFALDADGQNIALWWPGDDGLKIQDAIGFGPQADDLSIGRSPDGAGPWALNAPTPGIANTAQDLGSIKSLSINEWMARPENGSDWLEIYNRSALPVPMAGLKLSDDPTQLDKTVLPPLTFIAGNGYLRFIANNDPNDGANHVGFRLSGRGEKIVLSDTKDKTIDSVIFAEQSRGVSEGRYPDGDNSIVNFTNSATPGQSNLVIGDADEDGLPNLWENLYGLDPNDASDVHLDPDGDGHSNLEEFIAGTMPNKAASVLWLQLILHHEAAVVSFEAQPGRTYLLWSADAVAGGEWIKVQQFSPQPEKRIISYEIPAEHRPIPNGYFQLTIPAAGD
;
A
#
# COMPACT_ATOMS: atom_id res chain seq x y z
N THR A 1 10.00 -4.21 -9.36
CA THR A 1 9.30 -5.50 -9.32
C THR A 1 9.55 -6.03 -7.94
N ALA A 2 8.65 -5.72 -7.04
CA ALA A 2 8.63 -6.24 -5.68
C ALA A 2 7.16 -6.47 -5.36
N GLU A 3 6.56 -7.47 -6.03
CA GLU A 3 5.45 -8.19 -5.44
C GLU A 3 6.09 -9.29 -4.62
N ALA A 4 6.34 -9.00 -3.34
CA ALA A 4 6.63 -10.03 -2.36
C ALA A 4 5.32 -10.28 -1.61
N SER A 5 4.40 -11.04 -2.20
CA SER A 5 3.38 -11.70 -1.42
C SER A 5 4.09 -12.76 -0.56
N PHE A 6 4.26 -12.48 0.72
CA PHE A 6 4.85 -13.44 1.65
C PHE A 6 3.83 -14.55 1.92
N ARG A 7 3.98 -15.71 1.27
CA ARG A 7 3.36 -16.96 1.71
C ARG A 7 4.27 -17.59 2.76
N TYR A 8 3.88 -17.63 4.02
CA TYR A 8 4.43 -18.59 4.97
C TYR A 8 3.68 -19.92 4.76
N GLY A 9 4.38 -20.98 4.34
CA GLY A 9 3.77 -22.30 4.10
C GLY A 9 3.38 -22.62 2.66
N GLY A 10 3.71 -21.75 1.69
CA GLY A 10 3.51 -22.08 0.27
C GLY A 10 4.29 -23.33 -0.14
N HIS A 11 3.59 -24.38 -0.57
CA HIS A 11 4.20 -25.55 -1.19
C HIS A 11 4.72 -25.17 -2.59
N ALA A 12 5.79 -24.37 -2.65
CA ALA A 12 6.53 -24.13 -3.87
C ALA A 12 7.37 -25.39 -4.16
N ARG A 13 7.17 -26.02 -5.32
CA ARG A 13 8.07 -27.08 -5.79
C ARG A 13 8.84 -26.58 -7.00
N ALA A 14 10.08 -27.04 -7.13
CA ALA A 14 10.80 -26.90 -8.39
C ALA A 14 10.17 -27.85 -9.41
N ALA A 15 9.79 -27.32 -10.57
CA ALA A 15 9.45 -28.09 -11.76
C ALA A 15 10.58 -27.95 -12.77
N ASP A 16 11.18 -29.07 -13.16
CA ASP A 16 12.14 -29.10 -14.26
C ASP A 16 11.40 -28.99 -15.58
N LEU A 17 11.57 -27.88 -16.30
CA LEU A 17 10.91 -27.63 -17.59
C LEU A 17 11.76 -28.15 -18.76
N ILE A 18 13.08 -27.99 -18.66
CA ILE A 18 14.05 -28.44 -19.65
C ILE A 18 15.25 -29.02 -18.90
N ALA A 19 15.55 -30.30 -19.12
CA ALA A 19 16.70 -30.94 -18.47
C ALA A 19 18.02 -30.52 -19.10
N LEU A 20 19.09 -30.52 -18.31
CA LEU A 20 20.43 -30.11 -18.79
C LEU A 20 21.08 -31.17 -19.72
N LYS A 21 20.73 -32.45 -19.54
CA LYS A 21 21.36 -33.59 -20.21
C LYS A 21 20.31 -34.44 -20.91
N ASP A 22 20.71 -35.08 -22.00
CA ASP A 22 19.88 -36.00 -22.79
C ASP A 22 18.59 -35.38 -23.36
N GLU A 23 18.45 -34.06 -23.25
CA GLU A 23 17.34 -33.28 -23.77
C GLU A 23 17.55 -32.97 -25.25
N GLU A 24 16.56 -33.26 -26.09
CA GLU A 24 16.58 -32.96 -27.53
C GLU A 24 16.28 -31.48 -27.79
N TRP A 25 17.15 -30.82 -28.54
CA TRP A 25 16.98 -29.43 -29.00
C TRP A 25 17.02 -29.36 -30.52
N LEU A 26 16.19 -28.50 -31.09
CA LEU A 26 16.32 -28.11 -32.50
C LEU A 26 17.45 -27.10 -32.62
N TYR A 27 18.26 -27.22 -33.69
CA TYR A 27 19.34 -26.28 -33.94
C TYR A 27 19.42 -25.83 -35.41
N ASN A 28 19.89 -24.62 -35.64
CA ASN A 28 20.23 -24.10 -36.97
C ASN A 28 21.67 -23.57 -36.99
N ALA A 29 22.47 -24.15 -37.88
CA ALA A 29 23.89 -23.84 -38.06
C ALA A 29 24.18 -23.29 -39.46
N GLU A 30 23.22 -22.61 -40.10
CA GLU A 30 23.41 -22.07 -41.46
C GLU A 30 24.13 -20.71 -41.48
N GLY A 31 24.22 -20.02 -40.33
CA GLY A 31 24.91 -18.73 -40.22
C GLY A 31 24.24 -17.57 -40.95
N LYS A 32 22.93 -17.66 -41.22
CA LYS A 32 22.12 -16.61 -41.85
C LYS A 32 21.24 -15.88 -40.85
N SER A 33 20.85 -14.65 -41.18
CA SER A 33 19.88 -13.90 -40.37
C SER A 33 18.51 -14.57 -40.41
N LEU A 34 17.98 -14.94 -39.24
CA LEU A 34 16.61 -15.45 -39.08
C LEU A 34 15.62 -14.37 -38.59
N GLY A 35 16.07 -13.11 -38.46
CA GLY A 35 15.28 -12.03 -37.89
C GLY A 35 14.87 -12.32 -36.43
N THR A 36 13.65 -11.95 -36.07
CA THR A 36 13.10 -12.16 -34.71
C THR A 36 11.98 -13.20 -34.66
N ALA A 37 11.49 -13.66 -35.81
CA ALA A 37 10.37 -14.61 -35.90
C ALA A 37 10.72 -15.95 -35.24
N TRP A 38 11.94 -16.45 -35.45
CA TRP A 38 12.45 -17.70 -34.86
C TRP A 38 12.53 -17.71 -33.32
N ARG A 39 12.14 -16.65 -32.62
CA ARG A 39 12.09 -16.64 -31.15
C ARG A 39 10.68 -16.94 -30.64
N LYS A 40 9.68 -16.91 -31.53
CA LYS A 40 8.26 -17.03 -31.23
C LYS A 40 7.76 -18.47 -31.44
N GLU A 41 6.61 -18.75 -30.85
CA GLU A 41 5.95 -20.04 -30.85
C GLU A 41 5.45 -20.48 -32.23
N ASP A 42 5.02 -19.53 -33.06
CA ASP A 42 4.43 -19.73 -34.38
C ASP A 42 5.45 -19.93 -35.51
N TYR A 43 6.74 -19.87 -35.20
CA TYR A 43 7.79 -20.10 -36.17
C TYR A 43 7.90 -21.58 -36.53
N ASP A 44 7.84 -21.88 -37.83
CA ASP A 44 8.05 -23.21 -38.37
C ASP A 44 9.55 -23.57 -38.37
N ASP A 45 9.94 -24.40 -37.40
CA ASP A 45 11.27 -24.98 -37.24
C ASP A 45 11.31 -26.46 -37.64
N SER A 46 10.29 -26.98 -38.35
CA SER A 46 10.19 -28.39 -38.73
C SER A 46 11.35 -28.89 -39.60
N ALA A 47 12.02 -27.98 -40.32
CA ALA A 47 13.20 -28.27 -41.13
C ALA A 47 14.52 -28.25 -40.33
N TRP A 48 14.52 -27.85 -39.06
CA TRP A 48 15.73 -27.80 -38.26
C TRP A 48 16.11 -29.21 -37.80
N PRO A 49 17.39 -29.60 -37.90
CA PRO A 49 17.87 -30.83 -37.26
C PRO A 49 17.71 -30.75 -35.74
N SER A 50 17.55 -31.91 -35.10
CA SER A 50 17.54 -32.05 -33.64
C SER A 50 18.80 -32.76 -33.14
N GLY A 51 19.16 -32.52 -31.89
CA GLY A 51 20.20 -33.28 -31.21
C GLY A 51 20.13 -33.16 -29.69
N LYS A 52 20.71 -34.14 -29.01
CA LYS A 52 20.83 -34.17 -27.55
C LYS A 52 21.84 -33.15 -27.04
N THR A 53 21.47 -32.50 -25.95
CA THR A 53 22.33 -31.62 -25.15
C THR A 53 23.42 -32.44 -24.45
N PHE A 54 24.70 -32.04 -24.40
CA PHE A 54 25.30 -30.80 -24.91
C PHE A 54 25.57 -30.82 -26.43
N ILE A 55 25.38 -29.70 -27.11
CA ILE A 55 25.52 -29.55 -28.56
C ILE A 55 26.71 -28.64 -28.89
N GLY A 56 27.55 -29.03 -29.83
CA GLY A 56 28.62 -28.16 -30.30
C GLY A 56 29.78 -28.93 -30.91
N LYS A 57 30.98 -28.36 -30.85
CA LYS A 57 32.22 -29.05 -31.21
C LYS A 57 33.22 -28.84 -30.09
N GLY A 58 33.19 -29.75 -29.11
CA GLY A 58 34.06 -29.64 -27.93
C GLY A 58 35.52 -29.95 -28.25
N THR A 59 36.42 -29.39 -27.44
CA THR A 59 37.84 -29.74 -27.46
C THR A 59 38.14 -30.98 -26.60
N ALA A 60 39.36 -31.51 -26.68
CA ALA A 60 39.80 -32.58 -25.78
C ALA A 60 39.75 -32.17 -24.29
N ARG A 61 39.90 -30.87 -24.02
CA ARG A 61 39.93 -30.28 -22.66
C ARG A 61 38.54 -30.02 -22.09
N GLN A 62 37.54 -29.87 -22.96
CA GLN A 62 36.16 -29.61 -22.56
C GLN A 62 35.66 -30.68 -21.56
N LYS A 63 35.26 -30.23 -20.37
CA LYS A 63 34.78 -31.09 -19.28
C LYS A 63 33.44 -31.75 -19.63
N TYR A 64 32.51 -30.97 -20.15
CA TYR A 64 31.19 -31.43 -20.56
C TYR A 64 31.24 -31.91 -22.01
N LYS A 65 31.14 -33.23 -22.24
CA LYS A 65 31.26 -33.79 -23.59
C LYS A 65 30.02 -33.50 -24.43
N MET A 66 30.23 -33.09 -25.67
CA MET A 66 29.15 -32.84 -26.62
C MET A 66 28.51 -34.18 -27.00
N ALA A 67 27.21 -34.32 -26.70
CA ALA A 67 26.41 -35.46 -27.14
C ALA A 67 26.05 -35.32 -28.62
N THR A 68 25.87 -34.09 -29.11
CA THR A 68 25.65 -33.78 -30.52
C THR A 68 26.79 -32.95 -31.06
N THR A 69 27.46 -33.46 -32.11
CA THR A 69 28.49 -32.71 -32.82
C THR A 69 27.87 -31.95 -33.99
N ILE A 70 28.18 -30.66 -34.14
CA ILE A 70 27.75 -29.86 -35.29
C ILE A 70 28.93 -29.30 -36.09
N GLU A 71 28.68 -28.94 -37.34
CA GLU A 71 29.68 -28.31 -38.19
C GLU A 71 29.94 -26.86 -37.77
N MET A 72 31.21 -26.48 -37.74
CA MET A 72 31.66 -25.11 -37.47
C MET A 72 31.70 -24.28 -38.74
N GLY A 73 31.67 -22.95 -38.58
CA GLY A 73 31.76 -22.00 -39.70
C GLY A 73 30.88 -20.76 -39.54
N PRO A 74 29.64 -20.89 -39.03
CA PRO A 74 28.81 -19.74 -38.69
C PRO A 74 29.36 -18.88 -37.55
N ARG A 75 28.99 -17.60 -37.52
CA ARG A 75 29.18 -16.73 -36.35
C ARG A 75 28.09 -16.92 -35.30
N THR A 76 26.89 -17.28 -35.74
CA THR A 76 25.73 -17.47 -34.87
C THR A 76 25.12 -18.83 -35.11
N PHE A 77 24.83 -19.52 -34.01
CA PHE A 77 24.09 -20.77 -33.97
C PHE A 77 22.79 -20.50 -33.22
N TYR A 78 21.70 -21.07 -33.71
CA TYR A 78 20.38 -20.92 -33.11
C TYR A 78 19.92 -22.24 -32.52
N PHE A 79 19.32 -22.19 -31.34
CA PHE A 79 18.78 -23.34 -30.63
C PHE A 79 17.34 -23.05 -30.22
N ARG A 80 16.44 -24.02 -30.36
CA ARG A 80 15.03 -23.91 -30.00
C ARG A 80 14.55 -25.17 -29.28
N LYS A 81 13.75 -24.96 -28.24
CA LYS A 81 13.07 -26.02 -27.49
C LYS A 81 11.64 -25.60 -27.20
N SER A 82 10.69 -26.44 -27.59
CA SER A 82 9.31 -26.33 -27.09
C SER A 82 9.16 -27.18 -25.82
N PHE A 83 8.35 -26.71 -24.88
CA PHE A 83 7.97 -27.44 -23.67
C PHE A 83 6.56 -27.00 -23.24
N ASP A 84 5.85 -27.88 -22.54
CA ASP A 84 4.53 -27.59 -22.00
C ASP A 84 4.63 -27.20 -20.51
N PHE A 85 3.72 -26.33 -20.07
CA PHE A 85 3.62 -25.87 -18.70
C PHE A 85 2.17 -25.94 -18.23
N ASP A 86 1.84 -26.96 -17.44
CA ASP A 86 0.45 -27.27 -17.08
C ASP A 86 -0.10 -26.44 -15.92
N GLN A 87 0.77 -25.75 -15.17
CA GLN A 87 0.36 -24.96 -14.01
C GLN A 87 -0.23 -23.62 -14.46
N PRO A 88 -1.22 -23.07 -13.75
CA PRO A 88 -1.71 -21.72 -14.03
C PRO A 88 -0.52 -20.75 -13.96
N ALA A 89 -0.46 -19.82 -14.91
CA ALA A 89 0.63 -18.86 -15.03
C ALA A 89 0.56 -17.81 -13.91
N ALA A 90 0.78 -18.22 -12.67
CA ALA A 90 1.14 -17.32 -11.58
C ALA A 90 2.61 -16.95 -11.80
N GLY A 91 2.92 -15.66 -11.98
CA GLY A 91 4.27 -15.20 -12.26
C GLY A 91 5.29 -15.72 -11.24
N GLY A 92 5.98 -16.79 -11.59
CA GLY A 92 6.99 -17.45 -10.75
C GLY A 92 8.42 -17.03 -11.08
N GLU A 93 9.38 -17.59 -10.35
CA GLU A 93 10.80 -17.48 -10.65
C GLU A 93 11.25 -18.64 -11.56
N LEU A 94 12.01 -18.32 -12.60
CA LEU A 94 12.72 -19.30 -13.42
C LEU A 94 14.15 -19.47 -12.90
N GLN A 95 14.65 -20.70 -12.94
CA GLN A 95 16.04 -21.01 -12.66
C GLN A 95 16.72 -21.49 -13.94
N LEU A 96 17.64 -20.68 -14.48
CA LEU A 96 18.42 -20.98 -15.67
C LEU A 96 19.81 -21.50 -15.25
N GLN A 97 20.21 -22.65 -15.79
CA GLN A 97 21.62 -23.03 -15.87
C GLN A 97 22.01 -23.13 -17.34
N TYR A 98 23.23 -22.73 -17.69
CA TYR A 98 23.71 -22.83 -19.06
C TYR A 98 25.20 -23.11 -19.14
N LEU A 99 25.60 -23.66 -20.27
CA LEU A 99 26.97 -23.82 -20.71
C LEU A 99 27.06 -23.22 -22.11
N VAL A 100 27.88 -22.18 -22.27
CA VAL A 100 27.95 -21.37 -23.49
C VAL A 100 29.38 -21.06 -23.84
N ASP A 101 29.69 -21.19 -25.11
CA ASP A 101 30.91 -20.74 -25.76
C ASP A 101 30.53 -20.09 -27.12
N ASP A 102 30.77 -18.81 -27.37
CA ASP A 102 31.42 -17.83 -26.48
C ASP A 102 30.43 -16.98 -25.69
N GLY A 103 29.37 -16.50 -26.34
CA GLY A 103 28.33 -15.66 -25.75
C GLY A 103 26.95 -16.03 -26.25
N ALA A 104 25.91 -15.69 -25.49
CA ALA A 104 24.54 -16.08 -25.85
C ALA A 104 23.50 -15.05 -25.44
N VAL A 105 22.36 -15.11 -26.13
CA VAL A 105 21.13 -14.40 -25.76
C VAL A 105 19.99 -15.41 -25.69
N PHE A 106 19.29 -15.40 -24.56
CA PHE A 106 18.21 -16.33 -24.23
C PHE A 106 16.86 -15.62 -24.33
N TYR A 107 15.90 -16.32 -24.93
CA TYR A 107 14.55 -15.82 -25.15
C TYR A 107 13.51 -16.82 -24.66
N LEU A 108 12.46 -16.32 -24.00
CA LEU A 108 11.24 -17.07 -23.68
C LEU A 108 10.08 -16.44 -24.44
N ASN A 109 9.38 -17.23 -25.25
CA ASN A 109 8.20 -16.80 -26.01
C ASN A 109 8.42 -15.49 -26.82
N GLY A 110 9.62 -15.32 -27.38
CA GLY A 110 10.01 -14.16 -28.17
C GLY A 110 10.61 -12.98 -27.38
N LYS A 111 10.58 -13.03 -26.05
CA LYS A 111 11.11 -11.99 -25.15
C LYS A 111 12.49 -12.36 -24.66
N GLU A 112 13.43 -11.42 -24.71
CA GLU A 112 14.76 -11.64 -24.14
C GLU A 112 14.68 -11.71 -22.61
N ILE A 113 15.22 -12.78 -22.03
CA ILE A 113 15.23 -12.98 -20.57
C ILE A 113 16.63 -12.90 -19.96
N HIS A 114 17.68 -13.17 -20.76
CA HIS A 114 19.06 -13.16 -20.28
C HIS A 114 20.04 -13.02 -21.44
N ARG A 115 21.24 -12.45 -21.18
CA ARG A 115 22.37 -12.47 -22.11
C ARG A 115 23.68 -12.66 -21.33
N VAL A 116 24.63 -13.37 -21.92
CA VAL A 116 25.95 -13.64 -21.35
C VAL A 116 27.02 -13.36 -22.39
N ASN A 117 28.09 -12.66 -21.99
CA ASN A 117 29.23 -12.35 -22.85
C ASN A 117 28.83 -11.67 -24.18
N MET A 118 27.78 -10.84 -24.12
CA MET A 118 27.27 -10.03 -25.22
C MET A 118 27.16 -8.58 -24.75
N LYS A 119 27.20 -7.60 -25.66
CA LYS A 119 27.02 -6.18 -25.28
C LYS A 119 25.74 -5.97 -24.46
N ASP A 120 25.80 -5.14 -23.42
CA ASP A 120 24.67 -4.94 -22.50
C ASP A 120 23.55 -4.06 -23.06
N ARG A 121 23.83 -3.28 -24.13
CA ARG A 121 22.88 -2.34 -24.72
C ARG A 121 22.82 -2.43 -26.24
N GLY A 122 21.64 -2.13 -26.78
CA GLY A 122 21.38 -2.08 -28.22
C GLY A 122 21.08 -3.44 -28.85
N SER A 123 20.70 -3.42 -30.13
CA SER A 123 20.25 -4.63 -30.83
C SER A 123 21.38 -5.62 -31.09
N ILE A 124 21.11 -6.91 -30.82
CA ILE A 124 21.97 -8.02 -31.22
C ILE A 124 21.55 -8.47 -32.63
N ARG A 125 22.47 -8.35 -33.58
CA ARG A 125 22.37 -8.90 -34.94
C ARG A 125 23.09 -10.25 -34.98
N TYR A 126 22.78 -11.11 -35.95
CA TYR A 126 23.52 -12.38 -36.19
C TYR A 126 25.02 -12.19 -36.55
N THR A 127 25.44 -10.95 -36.82
CA THR A 127 26.85 -10.62 -37.02
C THR A 127 27.52 -10.06 -35.77
N THR A 128 26.79 -9.87 -34.67
CA THR A 128 27.37 -9.43 -33.39
C THR A 128 28.32 -10.51 -32.89
N ARG A 129 29.45 -10.11 -32.32
CA ARG A 129 30.39 -11.04 -31.70
C ARG A 129 30.16 -11.08 -30.21
N ALA A 130 30.57 -12.19 -29.59
CA ALA A 130 30.78 -12.22 -28.15
C ALA A 130 31.85 -11.17 -27.75
N LEU A 131 31.81 -10.71 -26.50
CA LEU A 131 32.74 -9.68 -26.01
C LEU A 131 34.15 -10.22 -25.78
N SER A 132 34.28 -11.48 -25.40
CA SER A 132 35.55 -12.20 -25.22
C SER A 132 35.43 -13.66 -25.66
N SER A 133 36.56 -14.32 -25.90
CA SER A 133 36.59 -15.76 -26.17
C SER A 133 36.45 -16.59 -24.88
N VAL A 134 35.71 -17.69 -24.93
CA VAL A 134 35.57 -18.73 -23.91
C VAL A 134 36.24 -19.99 -24.42
N ARG A 135 37.34 -20.40 -23.78
CA ARG A 135 38.15 -21.52 -24.29
C ARG A 135 37.65 -22.90 -23.87
N ASP A 136 37.16 -23.00 -22.63
CA ASP A 136 36.64 -24.22 -22.04
C ASP A 136 35.34 -23.83 -21.31
N ALA A 137 34.19 -24.13 -21.92
CA ALA A 137 32.90 -23.71 -21.40
C ALA A 137 32.57 -24.42 -20.08
N GLU A 138 32.22 -23.65 -19.04
CA GLU A 138 31.77 -24.17 -17.77
C GLU A 138 30.26 -23.99 -17.59
N LEU A 139 29.68 -24.80 -16.70
CA LEU A 139 28.28 -24.66 -16.33
C LEU A 139 28.12 -23.44 -15.43
N SER A 140 27.28 -22.51 -15.85
CA SER A 140 26.89 -21.30 -15.14
C SER A 140 25.50 -21.46 -14.53
N GLY A 141 25.24 -20.76 -13.43
CA GLY A 141 23.97 -20.78 -12.72
C GLY A 141 23.93 -21.70 -11.49
N PRO A 142 22.75 -21.87 -10.86
CA PRO A 142 21.44 -21.35 -11.31
C PRO A 142 21.33 -19.82 -11.20
N ILE A 143 20.77 -19.21 -12.24
CA ILE A 143 20.42 -17.77 -12.27
C ILE A 143 18.91 -17.66 -12.14
N GLN A 144 18.45 -16.83 -11.21
CA GLN A 144 17.04 -16.50 -11.05
C GLN A 144 16.61 -15.47 -12.09
N LEU A 145 15.54 -15.78 -12.82
CA LEU A 145 14.95 -14.93 -13.85
C LEU A 145 13.45 -14.77 -13.59
N SER A 146 12.86 -13.67 -14.04
CA SER A 146 11.40 -13.48 -13.97
C SER A 146 10.69 -14.45 -14.93
N GLY A 147 9.70 -15.19 -14.42
CA GLY A 147 8.82 -16.08 -15.18
C GLY A 147 7.58 -15.42 -15.77
N LYS A 148 7.49 -14.08 -15.77
CA LYS A 148 6.28 -13.34 -16.22
C LYS A 148 5.84 -13.62 -17.67
N ASP A 149 6.76 -14.08 -18.52
CA ASP A 149 6.50 -14.37 -19.93
C ASP A 149 6.23 -15.88 -20.15
N LEU A 150 6.20 -16.70 -19.08
CA LEU A 150 5.80 -18.11 -19.09
C LEU A 150 4.27 -18.20 -19.22
N LYS A 151 3.79 -19.09 -20.08
CA LYS A 151 2.36 -19.28 -20.36
C LYS A 151 1.90 -20.65 -19.90
N GLN A 152 0.63 -20.79 -19.52
CA GLN A 152 0.01 -22.10 -19.42
C GLN A 152 -0.07 -22.75 -20.82
N GLY A 153 0.23 -24.04 -20.91
CA GLY A 153 0.34 -24.77 -22.17
C GLY A 153 1.72 -24.61 -22.82
N LYS A 154 1.74 -24.49 -24.15
CA LYS A 154 2.97 -24.54 -24.94
C LYS A 154 3.82 -23.27 -24.77
N ASN A 155 5.12 -23.46 -24.57
CA ASN A 155 6.13 -22.42 -24.49
C ASN A 155 7.31 -22.73 -25.41
N VAL A 156 8.06 -21.70 -25.81
CA VAL A 156 9.30 -21.83 -26.58
C VAL A 156 10.45 -21.13 -25.86
N PHE A 157 11.51 -21.89 -25.60
CA PHE A 157 12.81 -21.40 -25.16
C PHE A 157 13.78 -21.39 -26.35
N ALA A 158 14.32 -20.22 -26.67
CA ALA A 158 15.14 -20.00 -27.84
C ALA A 158 16.45 -19.32 -27.47
N VAL A 159 17.56 -19.74 -28.07
CA VAL A 159 18.90 -19.23 -27.74
C VAL A 159 19.68 -18.96 -29.02
N GLU A 160 20.33 -17.80 -29.11
CA GLU A 160 21.34 -17.54 -30.13
C GLU A 160 22.71 -17.50 -29.46
N VAL A 161 23.61 -18.37 -29.90
CA VAL A 161 25.01 -18.43 -29.44
C VAL A 161 25.87 -17.74 -30.49
N HIS A 162 26.68 -16.78 -30.05
CA HIS A 162 27.55 -15.96 -30.88
C HIS A 162 29.00 -16.26 -30.56
N GLN A 163 29.80 -16.38 -31.62
CA GLN A 163 31.23 -16.61 -31.54
C GLN A 163 31.99 -15.29 -31.42
N TYR A 164 33.10 -15.31 -30.72
CA TYR A 164 34.04 -14.19 -30.60
C TYR A 164 34.77 -13.98 -31.94
N SER A 165 35.21 -15.08 -32.57
CA SER A 165 35.90 -15.06 -33.86
C SER A 165 35.03 -15.59 -35.01
N THR A 166 35.42 -15.31 -36.25
CA THR A 166 34.82 -15.97 -37.43
C THR A 166 35.45 -17.31 -37.77
N ASN A 167 36.56 -17.63 -37.12
CA ASN A 167 37.35 -18.84 -37.39
C ASN A 167 37.44 -19.70 -36.13
N ASP A 168 36.44 -19.62 -35.25
CA ASP A 168 36.42 -20.47 -34.07
C ASP A 168 36.35 -21.94 -34.44
N SER A 169 37.05 -22.73 -33.64
CA SER A 169 37.22 -24.16 -33.90
C SER A 169 36.27 -25.03 -33.11
N ASP A 170 35.59 -24.41 -32.14
CA ASP A 170 34.82 -25.00 -31.07
C ASP A 170 33.57 -24.19 -30.76
N LEU A 171 32.60 -24.89 -30.20
CA LEU A 171 31.32 -24.38 -29.76
C LEU A 171 30.85 -25.30 -28.65
N ALA A 172 30.20 -24.75 -27.64
CA ALA A 172 29.49 -25.55 -26.66
C ALA A 172 28.20 -24.86 -26.24
N PHE A 173 27.09 -25.60 -26.31
CA PHE A 173 25.79 -25.17 -25.87
C PHE A 173 25.14 -26.26 -25.01
N GLY A 174 24.63 -25.83 -23.86
CA GLY A 174 23.56 -26.53 -23.15
C GLY A 174 22.84 -25.57 -22.23
N ALA A 175 21.56 -25.84 -21.98
CA ALA A 175 20.78 -25.07 -21.04
C ALA A 175 19.73 -25.95 -20.38
N SER A 176 19.49 -25.71 -19.09
CA SER A 176 18.31 -26.19 -18.38
C SER A 176 17.48 -25.02 -17.90
N LEU A 177 16.19 -25.27 -17.77
CA LEU A 177 15.24 -24.30 -17.26
C LEU A 177 14.36 -25.00 -16.24
N GLY A 178 14.39 -24.52 -15.00
CA GLY A 178 13.43 -24.87 -13.97
C GLY A 178 12.47 -23.70 -13.73
N ALA A 179 11.29 -24.00 -13.19
CA ALA A 179 10.38 -23.02 -12.64
C ALA A 179 10.05 -23.36 -11.19
N THR A 180 9.98 -22.36 -10.33
CA THR A 180 9.30 -22.48 -9.05
C THR A 180 7.80 -22.43 -9.34
N VAL A 181 7.12 -23.57 -9.20
CA VAL A 181 5.67 -23.64 -9.35
C VAL A 181 5.03 -23.73 -7.98
N GLU A 182 3.96 -22.97 -7.78
CA GLU A 182 3.06 -23.27 -6.68
C GLU A 182 2.47 -24.66 -6.93
N SER A 183 2.80 -25.62 -6.06
CA SER A 183 2.02 -26.85 -6.00
C SER A 183 0.81 -26.59 -5.12
N LEU A 184 -0.37 -26.94 -5.64
CA LEU A 184 -1.57 -27.06 -4.82
C LEU A 184 -1.22 -27.95 -3.61
N PRO A 185 -1.45 -27.50 -2.38
CA PRO A 185 -1.22 -28.35 -1.22
C PRO A 185 -2.07 -29.61 -1.36
N ASP A 186 -1.55 -30.77 -0.92
CA ASP A 186 -2.41 -31.94 -0.71
C ASP A 186 -3.23 -31.69 0.57
N GLY A 187 -4.27 -30.85 0.45
CA GLY A 187 -5.01 -30.36 1.60
C GLY A 187 -5.92 -29.17 1.28
N ILE A 188 -6.64 -28.72 2.31
CA ILE A 188 -7.47 -27.52 2.27
C ILE A 188 -6.58 -26.27 2.36
N ILE A 189 -7.00 -25.20 1.71
CA ILE A 189 -6.28 -23.92 1.65
C ILE A 189 -7.21 -22.74 1.87
N LEU A 190 -6.65 -21.60 2.25
CA LEU A 190 -7.34 -20.31 2.24
C LEU A 190 -7.54 -19.89 0.78
N ASN A 191 -8.74 -19.45 0.43
CA ASN A 191 -9.10 -19.12 -0.96
C ASN A 191 -9.51 -17.67 -1.16
N GLU A 192 -10.35 -17.14 -0.29
CA GLU A 192 -10.87 -15.79 -0.36
C GLU A 192 -11.13 -15.28 1.07
N LEU A 193 -10.98 -13.99 1.31
CA LEU A 193 -11.39 -13.36 2.56
C LEU A 193 -11.86 -11.94 2.32
N MET A 194 -12.71 -11.47 3.22
CA MET A 194 -13.24 -10.12 3.21
C MET A 194 -13.24 -9.57 4.64
N ALA A 195 -12.37 -8.61 4.91
CA ALA A 195 -12.20 -7.99 6.23
C ALA A 195 -12.90 -6.62 6.37
N ALA A 196 -13.47 -6.10 5.29
CA ALA A 196 -14.11 -4.79 5.24
C ALA A 196 -15.52 -4.89 4.65
N ASN A 197 -16.37 -5.75 5.23
CA ASN A 197 -17.75 -5.91 4.75
C ASN A 197 -18.65 -4.79 5.27
N ARG A 198 -19.10 -3.89 4.39
CA ARG A 198 -19.98 -2.76 4.72
C ARG A 198 -21.39 -2.94 4.18
N GLY A 199 -21.61 -3.93 3.32
CA GLY A 199 -22.94 -4.30 2.83
C GLY A 199 -22.99 -5.22 1.62
N SER A 200 -21.85 -5.63 1.04
CA SER A 200 -21.86 -6.43 -0.19
C SER A 200 -22.23 -7.90 0.02
N VAL A 201 -21.93 -8.49 1.18
CA VAL A 201 -22.28 -9.88 1.52
C VAL A 201 -23.03 -9.95 2.84
N LYS A 202 -24.16 -10.66 2.87
CA LYS A 202 -25.00 -10.82 4.06
C LYS A 202 -24.96 -12.25 4.61
N ASN A 203 -24.97 -12.36 5.93
CA ASN A 203 -25.37 -13.58 6.63
C ASN A 203 -26.54 -13.25 7.57
N GLY A 204 -27.73 -13.76 7.26
CA GLY A 204 -28.94 -13.31 7.93
C GLY A 204 -29.18 -11.81 7.72
N ASP A 205 -29.27 -11.07 8.81
CA ASP A 205 -29.50 -9.61 8.82
C ASP A 205 -28.22 -8.77 9.04
N THR A 206 -27.05 -9.41 9.12
CA THR A 206 -25.75 -8.76 9.37
C THR A 206 -24.82 -8.88 8.15
N ASN A 207 -23.74 -8.09 8.17
CA ASN A 207 -22.68 -8.08 7.14
C ASN A 207 -21.35 -8.49 7.78
N PRO A 208 -21.19 -9.73 8.29
CA PRO A 208 -19.95 -10.12 8.94
C PRO A 208 -18.81 -10.24 7.93
N ASP A 209 -17.58 -10.06 8.42
CA ASP A 209 -16.39 -10.46 7.69
C ASP A 209 -16.41 -11.97 7.44
N TRP A 210 -15.57 -12.47 6.54
CA TRP A 210 -15.53 -13.91 6.29
C TRP A 210 -14.22 -14.38 5.68
N ILE A 211 -13.96 -15.66 5.89
CA ILE A 211 -12.87 -16.43 5.27
C ILE A 211 -13.49 -17.59 4.53
N GLU A 212 -13.04 -17.83 3.31
CA GLU A 212 -13.38 -19.00 2.52
C GLU A 212 -12.19 -19.94 2.39
N LEU A 213 -12.48 -21.22 2.58
CA LEU A 213 -11.58 -22.33 2.29
C LEU A 213 -11.94 -23.00 0.97
N TYR A 214 -10.94 -23.51 0.27
CA TYR A 214 -11.12 -24.30 -0.94
C TYR A 214 -10.44 -25.66 -0.83
N ASN A 215 -11.08 -26.68 -1.38
CA ASN A 215 -10.49 -28.01 -1.56
C ASN A 215 -10.02 -28.17 -3.02
N PRO A 216 -8.73 -27.94 -3.33
CA PRO A 216 -8.21 -28.11 -4.68
C PRO A 216 -8.07 -29.57 -5.12
N THR A 217 -8.30 -30.53 -4.22
CA THR A 217 -8.07 -31.95 -4.50
C THR A 217 -9.28 -32.61 -5.17
N SER A 218 -9.06 -33.81 -5.70
CA SER A 218 -10.11 -34.65 -6.29
C SER A 218 -10.83 -35.56 -5.29
N ARG A 219 -10.56 -35.40 -3.98
CA ARG A 219 -11.16 -36.18 -2.90
C ARG A 219 -11.85 -35.28 -1.88
N GLU A 220 -12.81 -35.84 -1.16
CA GLU A 220 -13.34 -35.20 0.06
C GLU A 220 -12.27 -35.20 1.16
N ILE A 221 -12.20 -34.11 1.92
CA ILE A 221 -11.28 -33.95 3.05
C ILE A 221 -12.06 -33.71 4.34
N ASP A 222 -11.70 -34.43 5.39
CA ASP A 222 -12.20 -34.24 6.75
C ASP A 222 -11.44 -33.10 7.42
N LEU A 223 -12.15 -32.10 7.92
CA LEU A 223 -11.63 -30.91 8.58
C LEU A 223 -11.55 -31.07 10.11
N THR A 224 -11.98 -32.22 10.65
CA THR A 224 -12.07 -32.43 12.10
C THR A 224 -10.73 -32.14 12.80
N GLY A 225 -10.75 -31.19 13.73
CA GLY A 225 -9.56 -30.80 14.50
C GLY A 225 -8.63 -29.80 13.79
N ALA A 226 -8.89 -29.45 12.53
CA ALA A 226 -8.31 -28.26 11.91
C ALA A 226 -8.89 -27.00 12.56
N GLY A 227 -8.22 -25.86 12.38
CA GLY A 227 -8.68 -24.60 12.96
C GLY A 227 -8.21 -23.36 12.23
N LEU A 228 -8.87 -22.24 12.49
CA LEU A 228 -8.49 -20.91 12.01
C LEU A 228 -7.94 -20.10 13.18
N GLY A 229 -6.78 -19.48 12.95
CA GLY A 229 -6.13 -18.57 13.88
C GLY A 229 -6.13 -17.15 13.36
N ASP A 230 -6.41 -16.22 14.27
CA ASP A 230 -6.32 -14.77 14.10
C ASP A 230 -4.85 -14.30 14.21
N GLY A 231 -3.97 -14.96 13.45
CA GLY A 231 -2.54 -14.77 13.51
C GLY A 231 -1.75 -16.04 13.25
N VAL A 232 -0.44 -15.87 12.98
CA VAL A 232 0.51 -16.97 12.75
C VAL A 232 1.28 -17.37 14.02
N SER A 233 1.38 -16.47 14.99
CA SER A 233 2.01 -16.71 16.30
C SER A 233 1.04 -17.28 17.33
N GLU A 234 -0.26 -17.22 17.04
CA GLU A 234 -1.33 -17.65 17.94
C GLU A 234 -1.88 -19.01 17.51
N LYS A 235 -2.25 -19.84 18.50
CA LYS A 235 -2.96 -21.09 18.22
C LYS A 235 -4.36 -20.78 17.70
N PRO A 236 -4.96 -21.66 16.89
CA PRO A 236 -6.31 -21.42 16.38
C PRO A 236 -7.31 -21.22 17.51
N THR A 237 -8.12 -20.18 17.38
CA THR A 237 -9.21 -19.82 18.30
C THR A 237 -10.52 -20.50 17.87
N PHE A 238 -10.67 -20.74 16.57
CA PHE A 238 -11.75 -21.51 15.98
C PHE A 238 -11.28 -22.91 15.58
N PHE A 239 -12.05 -23.93 15.93
CA PHE A 239 -11.84 -25.32 15.46
C PHE A 239 -13.05 -25.80 14.68
N PHE A 240 -12.80 -26.47 13.55
CA PHE A 240 -13.86 -27.09 12.77
C PHE A 240 -14.50 -28.24 13.58
N PRO A 241 -15.85 -28.31 13.61
CA PRO A 241 -16.56 -29.31 14.41
C PRO A 241 -16.34 -30.72 13.85
N ALA A 242 -16.49 -31.73 14.72
CA ALA A 242 -16.37 -33.12 14.32
C ALA A 242 -17.35 -33.47 13.19
N GLY A 243 -16.83 -34.08 12.12
CA GLY A 243 -17.60 -34.45 10.94
C GLY A 243 -17.71 -33.35 9.87
N ALA A 244 -17.12 -32.17 10.08
CA ALA A 244 -16.95 -31.18 9.03
C ALA A 244 -16.12 -31.77 7.87
N ARG A 245 -16.69 -31.77 6.67
CA ARG A 245 -16.09 -32.36 5.46
C ARG A 245 -16.24 -31.39 4.30
N LEU A 246 -15.23 -31.31 3.45
CA LEU A 246 -15.28 -30.51 2.24
C LEU A 246 -15.03 -31.39 1.01
N GLY A 247 -16.03 -31.43 0.12
CA GLY A 247 -15.98 -32.20 -1.13
C GLY A 247 -14.88 -31.71 -2.08
N PRO A 248 -14.54 -32.50 -3.12
CA PRO A 248 -13.55 -32.10 -4.11
C PRO A 248 -13.99 -30.84 -4.87
N GLN A 249 -13.06 -29.90 -5.08
CA GLN A 249 -13.31 -28.62 -5.76
C GLN A 249 -14.44 -27.78 -5.14
N ALA A 250 -14.73 -28.00 -3.85
CA ALA A 250 -15.76 -27.28 -3.13
C ALA A 250 -15.18 -26.17 -2.24
N HIS A 251 -16.03 -25.19 -1.95
CA HIS A 251 -15.74 -24.04 -1.11
C HIS A 251 -16.46 -24.15 0.24
N LEU A 252 -15.87 -23.56 1.27
CA LEU A 252 -16.46 -23.49 2.61
C LEU A 252 -16.25 -22.09 3.19
N VAL A 253 -17.35 -21.38 3.43
CA VAL A 253 -17.34 -20.06 4.06
C VAL A 253 -17.43 -20.21 5.58
N VAL A 254 -16.57 -19.48 6.29
CA VAL A 254 -16.59 -19.26 7.73
C VAL A 254 -16.79 -17.77 7.97
N TRP A 255 -17.89 -17.42 8.63
CA TRP A 255 -18.21 -16.04 9.01
C TRP A 255 -17.37 -15.63 10.22
N CYS A 256 -16.77 -14.46 10.13
CA CYS A 256 -15.89 -13.89 11.13
C CYS A 256 -16.67 -12.90 12.01
N ASP A 257 -17.48 -13.46 12.92
CA ASP A 257 -18.24 -12.75 13.94
C ASP A 257 -18.44 -13.63 15.19
N ASP A 258 -19.21 -13.15 16.17
CA ASP A 258 -19.59 -13.89 17.38
C ASP A 258 -21.02 -14.50 17.31
N ALA A 259 -21.68 -14.44 16.15
CA ALA A 259 -23.11 -14.75 15.98
C ALA A 259 -23.38 -16.25 15.79
N LYS A 260 -22.94 -17.09 16.74
CA LYS A 260 -22.96 -18.57 16.65
C LYS A 260 -24.33 -19.23 16.40
N GLU A 261 -25.43 -18.51 16.59
CA GLU A 261 -26.80 -18.99 16.35
C GLU A 261 -27.28 -18.74 14.91
N GLN A 262 -26.50 -18.01 14.10
CA GLN A 262 -26.79 -17.75 12.69
C GLN A 262 -26.41 -18.95 11.79
N PRO A 263 -26.95 -19.03 10.56
CA PRO A 263 -26.65 -20.13 9.65
C PRO A 263 -25.18 -20.12 9.18
N GLY A 264 -24.48 -21.22 9.44
CA GLY A 264 -23.15 -21.47 8.91
C GLY A 264 -22.13 -21.76 10.01
N LEU A 265 -20.85 -21.62 9.67
CA LEU A 265 -19.76 -21.68 10.64
C LEU A 265 -19.40 -20.25 11.02
N HIS A 266 -19.33 -19.99 12.33
CA HIS A 266 -18.97 -18.68 12.88
C HIS A 266 -17.70 -18.84 13.71
N SER A 267 -16.67 -18.07 13.37
CA SER A 267 -15.32 -18.22 13.93
C SER A 267 -15.24 -17.81 15.40
N GLY A 268 -16.09 -16.86 15.83
CA GLY A 268 -16.00 -16.22 17.13
C GLY A 268 -15.03 -15.04 17.19
N PHE A 269 -14.49 -14.58 16.06
CA PHE A 269 -13.61 -13.41 15.95
C PHE A 269 -13.87 -12.63 14.64
N ALA A 270 -13.64 -11.32 14.65
CA ALA A 270 -13.74 -10.45 13.47
C ALA A 270 -12.36 -10.27 12.81
N LEU A 271 -12.32 -9.81 11.56
CA LEU A 271 -11.07 -9.47 10.88
C LEU A 271 -10.78 -7.98 11.03
N ASP A 272 -9.51 -7.63 11.10
CA ASP A 272 -9.03 -6.26 11.09
C ASP A 272 -8.84 -5.77 9.65
N ALA A 273 -9.73 -4.86 9.23
CA ALA A 273 -9.69 -4.23 7.92
C ALA A 273 -8.39 -3.44 7.66
N ASP A 274 -7.70 -2.99 8.72
CA ASP A 274 -6.43 -2.27 8.60
C ASP A 274 -5.26 -3.21 8.28
N GLY A 275 -5.44 -4.52 8.47
CA GLY A 275 -4.51 -5.56 8.05
C GLY A 275 -4.03 -6.45 9.19
N GLN A 276 -3.92 -7.75 8.91
CA GLN A 276 -3.49 -8.76 9.87
C GLN A 276 -2.96 -10.02 9.18
N ASN A 277 -2.57 -11.01 9.98
CA ASN A 277 -2.24 -12.34 9.48
C ASN A 277 -3.35 -13.32 9.84
N ILE A 278 -3.66 -14.25 8.93
CA ILE A 278 -4.58 -15.37 9.14
C ILE A 278 -3.85 -16.67 8.85
N ALA A 279 -4.08 -17.68 9.68
CA ALA A 279 -3.50 -19.01 9.50
C ALA A 279 -4.57 -20.11 9.58
N LEU A 280 -4.52 -21.02 8.60
CA LEU A 280 -5.21 -22.31 8.65
C LEU A 280 -4.28 -23.34 9.30
N TRP A 281 -4.71 -23.92 10.40
CA TRP A 281 -3.98 -24.93 11.17
C TRP A 281 -4.54 -26.32 10.91
N TRP A 282 -3.65 -27.29 10.78
CA TRP A 282 -3.99 -28.68 10.44
C TRP A 282 -3.44 -29.68 11.45
N PRO A 283 -4.22 -30.69 11.85
CA PRO A 283 -3.75 -31.72 12.76
C PRO A 283 -2.76 -32.66 12.08
N GLY A 284 -1.64 -32.94 12.74
CA GLY A 284 -0.67 -33.97 12.37
C GLY A 284 -0.18 -34.78 13.57
N ASP A 285 0.66 -35.77 13.31
CA ASP A 285 1.17 -36.71 14.34
C ASP A 285 1.90 -35.99 15.51
N ASP A 286 2.55 -34.86 15.22
CA ASP A 286 3.27 -34.04 16.21
C ASP A 286 2.42 -32.88 16.77
N GLY A 287 1.11 -32.85 16.50
CA GLY A 287 0.21 -31.74 16.84
C GLY A 287 -0.14 -30.83 15.66
N LEU A 288 -0.72 -29.66 15.95
CA LEU A 288 -1.18 -28.69 14.94
C LEU A 288 0.01 -28.03 14.22
N LYS A 289 -0.08 -27.92 12.90
CA LYS A 289 0.88 -27.23 12.03
C LYS A 289 0.15 -26.25 11.12
N ILE A 290 0.78 -25.14 10.74
CA ILE A 290 0.19 -24.22 9.75
C ILE A 290 0.19 -24.90 8.38
N GLN A 291 -0.98 -25.00 7.76
CA GLN A 291 -1.22 -25.56 6.43
C GLN A 291 -1.22 -24.48 5.35
N ASP A 292 -1.84 -23.34 5.62
CA ASP A 292 -1.82 -22.17 4.75
C ASP A 292 -1.92 -20.91 5.61
N ALA A 293 -1.36 -19.80 5.14
CA ALA A 293 -1.43 -18.52 5.81
C ALA A 293 -1.38 -17.36 4.82
N ILE A 294 -1.98 -16.25 5.21
CA ILE A 294 -1.98 -15.01 4.47
C ILE A 294 -1.75 -13.84 5.43
N GLY A 295 -0.91 -12.89 5.00
CA GLY A 295 -0.83 -11.57 5.62
C GLY A 295 -1.32 -10.52 4.62
N PHE A 296 -2.13 -9.58 5.09
CA PHE A 296 -2.69 -8.51 4.27
C PHE A 296 -2.60 -7.16 4.99
N GLY A 297 -2.51 -6.08 4.22
CA GLY A 297 -2.60 -4.70 4.70
C GLY A 297 -4.01 -4.14 4.67
N PRO A 298 -4.19 -2.81 4.70
CA PRO A 298 -5.51 -2.20 4.65
C PRO A 298 -6.34 -2.66 3.45
N GLN A 299 -7.61 -3.01 3.71
CA GLN A 299 -8.55 -3.55 2.73
C GLN A 299 -9.52 -2.49 2.22
N ALA A 300 -9.93 -2.62 0.95
CA ALA A 300 -10.97 -1.79 0.36
C ALA A 300 -12.35 -2.28 0.81
N ASP A 301 -13.20 -1.36 1.25
CA ASP A 301 -14.58 -1.67 1.64
C ASP A 301 -15.33 -2.41 0.51
N ASP A 302 -16.17 -3.36 0.93
CA ASP A 302 -17.07 -4.14 0.09
C ASP A 302 -16.42 -5.00 -1.02
N LEU A 303 -15.10 -5.16 -0.97
CA LEU A 303 -14.31 -6.05 -1.83
C LEU A 303 -13.59 -7.11 -1.01
N SER A 304 -13.27 -8.23 -1.66
CA SER A 304 -12.51 -9.33 -1.07
C SER A 304 -11.10 -9.37 -1.64
N ILE A 305 -10.20 -10.07 -0.96
CA ILE A 305 -8.98 -10.59 -1.57
C ILE A 305 -9.13 -12.08 -1.74
N GLY A 306 -8.69 -12.62 -2.86
CA GLY A 306 -8.80 -14.04 -3.14
C GLY A 306 -7.79 -14.54 -4.17
N ARG A 307 -7.66 -15.85 -4.25
CA ARG A 307 -6.80 -16.54 -5.22
C ARG A 307 -7.48 -16.58 -6.58
N SER A 308 -6.84 -16.04 -7.62
CA SER A 308 -7.40 -16.07 -8.98
C SER A 308 -6.42 -16.73 -9.96
N PRO A 309 -6.70 -17.95 -10.46
CA PRO A 309 -7.87 -18.81 -10.19
C PRO A 309 -7.85 -19.45 -8.80
N ASP A 310 -8.99 -20.00 -8.36
CA ASP A 310 -9.16 -20.66 -7.05
C ASP A 310 -8.02 -21.61 -6.73
N GLY A 311 -7.52 -21.48 -5.50
CA GLY A 311 -6.54 -22.36 -4.92
C GLY A 311 -5.11 -22.36 -5.51
N ALA A 312 -4.95 -21.96 -6.77
CA ALA A 312 -3.69 -22.03 -7.51
C ALA A 312 -3.16 -20.66 -7.95
N GLY A 313 -4.00 -19.63 -7.93
CA GLY A 313 -3.65 -18.28 -8.33
C GLY A 313 -2.99 -17.46 -7.23
N PRO A 314 -2.27 -16.37 -7.62
CA PRO A 314 -1.83 -15.37 -6.66
C PRO A 314 -3.05 -14.74 -5.96
N TRP A 315 -2.83 -14.27 -4.74
CA TRP A 315 -3.81 -13.41 -4.06
C TRP A 315 -3.92 -12.08 -4.80
N ALA A 316 -5.13 -11.66 -5.11
CA ALA A 316 -5.45 -10.39 -5.74
C ALA A 316 -6.74 -9.82 -5.14
N LEU A 317 -7.06 -8.57 -5.46
CA LEU A 317 -8.38 -8.00 -5.15
C LEU A 317 -9.42 -8.66 -6.06
N ASN A 318 -10.54 -9.05 -5.46
CA ASN A 318 -11.64 -9.74 -6.11
C ASN A 318 -12.97 -9.01 -5.84
N ALA A 319 -13.95 -9.28 -6.69
CA ALA A 319 -15.34 -9.12 -6.30
C ALA A 319 -15.70 -10.23 -5.29
N PRO A 320 -16.50 -9.96 -4.24
CA PRO A 320 -16.81 -10.96 -3.24
C PRO A 320 -17.60 -12.14 -3.84
N THR A 321 -17.04 -13.35 -3.73
CA THR A 321 -17.57 -14.57 -4.37
C THR A 321 -17.81 -15.74 -3.40
N PRO A 322 -18.45 -15.53 -2.24
CA PRO A 322 -18.60 -16.59 -1.23
C PRO A 322 -19.33 -17.81 -1.78
N GLY A 323 -18.69 -18.97 -1.67
CA GLY A 323 -19.18 -20.29 -2.07
C GLY A 323 -19.02 -20.61 -3.55
N ILE A 324 -18.40 -19.75 -4.36
CA ILE A 324 -18.21 -19.94 -5.80
C ILE A 324 -16.80 -19.49 -6.23
N ALA A 325 -16.50 -19.66 -7.52
CA ALA A 325 -15.17 -19.35 -8.04
C ALA A 325 -14.83 -17.85 -8.00
N ASN A 326 -13.61 -17.56 -7.55
CA ASN A 326 -13.06 -16.21 -7.43
C ASN A 326 -13.09 -15.43 -8.75
N THR A 327 -13.51 -14.17 -8.67
CA THR A 327 -13.51 -13.24 -9.80
C THR A 327 -12.62 -12.03 -9.50
N ALA A 328 -11.57 -11.85 -10.29
CA ALA A 328 -10.65 -10.73 -10.14
C ALA A 328 -11.34 -9.38 -10.35
N GLN A 329 -10.98 -8.39 -9.53
CA GLN A 329 -11.46 -7.02 -9.61
C GLN A 329 -10.56 -6.19 -10.53
N ASP A 330 -11.17 -5.37 -11.39
CA ASP A 330 -10.43 -4.41 -12.20
C ASP A 330 -9.80 -3.32 -11.32
N LEU A 331 -8.52 -3.03 -11.60
CA LEU A 331 -7.70 -2.10 -10.82
C LEU A 331 -7.44 -0.79 -11.56
N GLY A 332 -7.44 0.30 -10.80
CA GLY A 332 -7.01 1.62 -11.21
C GLY A 332 -5.48 1.76 -11.25
N SER A 333 -5.02 2.95 -11.64
CA SER A 333 -3.60 3.26 -11.73
C SER A 333 -3.12 3.98 -10.47
N ILE A 334 -1.99 3.56 -9.90
CA ILE A 334 -1.34 4.22 -8.75
C ILE A 334 -1.14 5.75 -8.90
N LYS A 335 -1.12 6.27 -10.14
CA LYS A 335 -1.05 7.72 -10.40
C LYS A 335 -2.32 8.50 -10.00
N SER A 336 -3.44 7.83 -9.74
CA SER A 336 -4.65 8.49 -9.23
C SER A 336 -4.54 8.84 -7.74
N LEU A 337 -3.61 8.21 -7.01
CA LEU A 337 -3.41 8.44 -5.59
C LEU A 337 -2.88 9.86 -5.34
N SER A 338 -3.34 10.47 -4.26
CA SER A 338 -2.89 11.77 -3.78
C SER A 338 -2.83 11.79 -2.26
N ILE A 339 -1.85 12.47 -1.68
CA ILE A 339 -1.85 12.81 -0.25
C ILE A 339 -2.94 13.86 -0.07
N ASN A 340 -3.98 13.54 0.72
CA ASN A 340 -5.23 14.28 0.72
C ASN A 340 -5.42 15.15 1.97
N GLU A 341 -5.14 14.62 3.15
CA GLU A 341 -5.28 15.35 4.41
C GLU A 341 -4.19 14.88 5.39
N TRP A 342 -3.68 15.77 6.24
CA TRP A 342 -2.69 15.44 7.27
C TRP A 342 -2.77 16.35 8.49
N MET A 343 -2.41 15.78 9.63
CA MET A 343 -2.38 16.48 10.91
C MET A 343 -1.14 16.05 11.70
N ALA A 344 -0.18 16.97 11.82
CA ALA A 344 1.08 16.84 12.55
C ALA A 344 1.02 17.37 13.99
N ARG A 345 -0.09 18.03 14.37
CA ARG A 345 -0.33 18.49 15.75
C ARG A 345 -1.78 18.23 16.19
N PRO A 346 -2.23 16.97 16.32
CA PRO A 346 -3.57 16.70 16.81
C PRO A 346 -3.77 17.22 18.24
N GLU A 347 -5.04 17.46 18.62
CA GLU A 347 -5.40 17.75 20.02
C GLU A 347 -5.15 16.52 20.91
N ASN A 348 -5.51 15.33 20.40
CA ASN A 348 -5.40 14.05 21.07
C ASN A 348 -4.93 12.98 20.07
N GLY A 349 -4.16 12.00 20.55
CA GLY A 349 -3.67 10.89 19.73
C GLY A 349 -2.39 11.21 18.95
N SER A 350 -2.11 10.37 17.95
CA SER A 350 -0.92 10.46 17.11
C SER A 350 -1.18 11.25 15.84
N ASP A 351 -0.10 11.79 15.27
CA ASP A 351 -0.11 12.42 13.95
C ASP A 351 -0.67 11.44 12.92
N TRP A 352 -1.23 11.95 11.84
CA TRP A 352 -1.77 11.11 10.78
C TRP A 352 -1.71 11.81 9.43
N LEU A 353 -1.76 11.01 8.38
CA LEU A 353 -1.93 11.46 7.00
C LEU A 353 -2.90 10.54 6.28
N GLU A 354 -3.45 11.00 5.18
CA GLU A 354 -4.45 10.29 4.40
C GLU A 354 -4.07 10.29 2.92
N ILE A 355 -4.31 9.16 2.26
CA ILE A 355 -4.25 9.02 0.82
C ILE A 355 -5.67 8.93 0.26
N TYR A 356 -5.95 9.70 -0.79
CA TYR A 356 -7.19 9.64 -1.55
C TYR A 356 -6.96 9.03 -2.93
N ASN A 357 -7.88 8.16 -3.36
CA ASN A 357 -7.90 7.61 -4.71
C ASN A 357 -8.88 8.37 -5.61
N ARG A 358 -8.38 9.25 -6.48
CA ARG A 358 -9.20 10.04 -7.43
C ARG A 358 -9.90 9.23 -8.53
N SER A 359 -9.64 7.92 -8.63
CA SER A 359 -10.24 7.07 -9.65
C SER A 359 -11.41 6.28 -9.11
N ALA A 360 -12.40 6.00 -9.96
CA ALA A 360 -13.54 5.17 -9.61
C ALA A 360 -13.20 3.67 -9.43
N LEU A 361 -12.00 3.24 -9.83
CA LEU A 361 -11.53 1.86 -9.65
C LEU A 361 -10.65 1.76 -8.39
N PRO A 362 -10.68 0.63 -7.67
CA PRO A 362 -9.77 0.41 -6.54
C PRO A 362 -8.31 0.35 -7.02
N VAL A 363 -7.37 0.77 -6.17
CA VAL A 363 -5.94 0.87 -6.53
C VAL A 363 -5.08 -0.02 -5.63
N PRO A 364 -4.16 -0.84 -6.18
CA PRO A 364 -3.21 -1.60 -5.37
C PRO A 364 -2.12 -0.66 -4.82
N MET A 365 -1.87 -0.79 -3.51
CA MET A 365 -0.88 0.05 -2.81
C MET A 365 0.31 -0.75 -2.26
N ALA A 366 0.30 -2.08 -2.41
CA ALA A 366 1.40 -2.93 -1.96
C ALA A 366 2.77 -2.48 -2.52
N GLY A 367 3.75 -2.35 -1.63
CA GLY A 367 5.11 -1.94 -1.97
C GLY A 367 5.30 -0.45 -2.32
N LEU A 368 4.23 0.35 -2.36
CA LEU A 368 4.37 1.81 -2.40
C LEU A 368 5.03 2.29 -1.10
N LYS A 369 5.66 3.46 -1.15
CA LYS A 369 6.45 3.96 -0.02
C LYS A 369 5.98 5.33 0.45
N LEU A 370 5.91 5.50 1.76
CA LEU A 370 5.59 6.74 2.45
C LEU A 370 6.82 7.22 3.25
N SER A 371 7.10 8.52 3.18
CA SER A 371 8.19 9.15 3.94
C SER A 371 7.96 10.64 4.16
N ASP A 372 8.42 11.15 5.30
CA ASP A 372 8.62 12.56 5.65
C ASP A 372 10.01 13.10 5.24
N ASP A 373 10.89 12.23 4.70
CA ASP A 373 12.25 12.57 4.28
C ASP A 373 12.47 12.23 2.79
N PRO A 374 12.62 13.24 1.90
CA PRO A 374 12.83 13.00 0.47
C PRO A 374 14.17 12.33 0.14
N THR A 375 15.10 12.23 1.10
CA THR A 375 16.37 11.52 0.95
C THR A 375 16.31 10.06 1.38
N GLN A 376 15.23 9.66 2.09
CA GLN A 376 14.99 8.30 2.53
C GLN A 376 13.52 7.92 2.27
N LEU A 377 13.21 7.49 1.06
CA LEU A 377 11.82 7.25 0.63
C LEU A 377 11.17 6.00 1.23
N ASP A 378 11.94 5.08 1.79
CA ASP A 378 11.51 3.76 2.28
C ASP A 378 11.32 3.70 3.80
N LYS A 379 11.13 4.84 4.47
CA LYS A 379 10.77 4.88 5.89
C LYS A 379 9.52 4.06 6.21
N THR A 380 8.59 3.94 5.27
CA THR A 380 7.53 2.92 5.30
C THR A 380 7.32 2.34 3.92
N VAL A 381 7.28 1.01 3.83
CA VAL A 381 6.90 0.26 2.63
C VAL A 381 5.57 -0.41 2.92
N LEU A 382 4.55 -0.12 2.12
CA LEU A 382 3.20 -0.61 2.38
C LEU A 382 3.12 -2.14 2.21
N PRO A 383 2.42 -2.83 3.13
CA PRO A 383 2.39 -4.28 3.17
C PRO A 383 1.69 -4.90 1.94
N PRO A 384 1.91 -6.21 1.69
CA PRO A 384 1.22 -6.93 0.63
C PRO A 384 -0.29 -6.81 0.74
N LEU A 385 -0.98 -6.91 -0.40
CA LEU A 385 -2.45 -6.93 -0.47
C LEU A 385 -3.11 -5.70 0.16
N THR A 386 -2.44 -4.55 0.17
CA THR A 386 -3.04 -3.26 0.54
C THR A 386 -3.80 -2.68 -0.65
N PHE A 387 -5.07 -2.31 -0.45
CA PHE A 387 -5.92 -1.70 -1.48
C PHE A 387 -6.68 -0.51 -0.92
N ILE A 388 -6.90 0.49 -1.78
CA ILE A 388 -7.80 1.61 -1.51
C ILE A 388 -8.97 1.56 -2.50
N ALA A 389 -10.20 1.71 -1.99
CA ALA A 389 -11.40 1.69 -2.81
C ALA A 389 -11.41 2.83 -3.85
N GLY A 390 -12.25 2.70 -4.89
CA GLY A 390 -12.48 3.79 -5.84
C GLY A 390 -13.13 4.99 -5.16
N ASN A 391 -12.60 6.20 -5.35
CA ASN A 391 -12.96 7.40 -4.58
C ASN A 391 -12.86 7.21 -3.06
N GLY A 392 -12.07 6.23 -2.62
CA GLY A 392 -11.86 5.90 -1.21
C GLY A 392 -10.70 6.69 -0.60
N TYR A 393 -10.65 6.64 0.72
CA TYR A 393 -9.67 7.30 1.58
C TYR A 393 -8.99 6.25 2.43
N LEU A 394 -7.67 6.37 2.61
CA LEU A 394 -6.90 5.49 3.48
C LEU A 394 -6.02 6.31 4.41
N ARG A 395 -6.35 6.26 5.70
CA ARG A 395 -5.63 6.94 6.77
C ARG A 395 -4.45 6.10 7.25
N PHE A 396 -3.34 6.77 7.54
CA PHE A 396 -2.15 6.23 8.17
C PHE A 396 -1.82 6.97 9.46
N ILE A 397 -1.40 6.24 10.49
CA ILE A 397 -1.00 6.78 11.78
C ILE A 397 0.52 7.00 11.78
N ALA A 398 0.94 8.25 11.90
CA ALA A 398 2.35 8.67 11.93
C ALA A 398 2.86 8.77 13.37
N ASN A 399 3.07 7.61 14.00
CA ASN A 399 3.57 7.50 15.38
C ASN A 399 5.04 7.04 15.47
N ASN A 400 5.68 6.72 14.33
CA ASN A 400 6.99 6.07 14.24
C ASN A 400 7.04 4.69 14.90
N ASP A 401 5.95 3.93 14.85
CA ASP A 401 5.90 2.54 15.31
C ASP A 401 5.11 1.65 14.33
N PRO A 402 5.74 1.16 13.25
CA PRO A 402 5.08 0.34 12.25
C PRO A 402 4.70 -1.07 12.76
N ASN A 403 5.04 -1.42 14.01
CA ASN A 403 4.63 -2.70 14.59
C ASN A 403 3.25 -2.64 15.25
N ASP A 404 2.70 -1.44 15.47
CA ASP A 404 1.38 -1.27 16.08
C ASP A 404 0.24 -1.71 15.14
N GLY A 405 0.46 -1.68 13.83
CA GLY A 405 -0.53 -2.10 12.83
C GLY A 405 -0.08 -1.80 11.41
N ALA A 406 -0.74 -2.41 10.43
CA ALA A 406 -0.38 -2.27 9.01
C ALA A 406 -0.64 -0.86 8.42
N ASN A 407 -1.42 -0.02 9.09
CA ASN A 407 -1.62 1.40 8.78
C ASN A 407 -0.73 2.36 9.61
N HIS A 408 0.20 1.85 10.43
CA HIS A 408 1.15 2.67 11.17
C HIS A 408 2.45 2.88 10.37
N VAL A 409 2.92 4.12 10.30
CA VAL A 409 4.12 4.48 9.53
C VAL A 409 5.35 4.68 10.43
N GLY A 410 6.52 4.34 9.90
CA GLY A 410 7.85 4.46 10.51
C GLY A 410 8.39 5.89 10.57
N PHE A 411 7.52 6.87 10.78
CA PHE A 411 7.87 8.27 11.04
C PHE A 411 6.76 9.00 11.81
N ARG A 412 7.09 10.18 12.34
CA ARG A 412 6.16 11.16 12.92
C ARG A 412 6.16 12.39 12.04
N LEU A 413 5.05 13.13 12.05
CA LEU A 413 5.02 14.37 11.29
C LEU A 413 5.57 15.54 12.13
N SER A 414 6.47 16.32 11.56
CA SER A 414 6.96 17.55 12.17
C SER A 414 5.89 18.64 12.10
N GLY A 415 5.29 18.96 13.25
CA GLY A 415 4.39 20.11 13.35
C GLY A 415 5.04 21.48 13.10
N ARG A 416 6.34 21.56 12.80
CA ARG A 416 7.03 22.79 12.32
C ARG A 416 7.05 22.90 10.79
N GLY A 417 6.51 21.89 10.09
CA GLY A 417 6.55 21.77 8.65
C GLY A 417 7.69 20.87 8.17
N GLU A 418 7.42 20.17 7.07
CA GLU A 418 8.31 19.24 6.38
C GLU A 418 7.68 18.82 5.03
N LYS A 419 8.20 17.76 4.41
CA LYS A 419 7.69 17.22 3.15
C LYS A 419 7.22 15.77 3.31
N ILE A 420 5.97 15.48 2.96
CA ILE A 420 5.44 14.12 2.83
C ILE A 420 5.57 13.67 1.38
N VAL A 421 6.04 12.44 1.16
CA VAL A 421 6.25 11.85 -0.16
C VAL A 421 5.61 10.48 -0.24
N LEU A 422 4.79 10.27 -1.27
CA LEU A 422 4.32 8.97 -1.73
C LEU A 422 5.09 8.59 -3.00
N SER A 423 5.74 7.43 -3.01
CA SER A 423 6.54 6.96 -4.16
C SER A 423 6.24 5.51 -4.56
N ASP A 424 6.51 5.19 -5.82
CA ASP A 424 6.36 3.83 -6.36
C ASP A 424 7.52 2.91 -5.96
N THR A 425 7.39 1.62 -6.31
CA THR A 425 8.41 0.58 -6.04
C THR A 425 9.77 0.81 -6.71
N LYS A 426 9.90 1.85 -7.55
CA LYS A 426 11.13 2.25 -8.26
C LYS A 426 11.59 3.66 -7.86
N ASP A 427 11.15 4.14 -6.69
CA ASP A 427 11.51 5.44 -6.12
C ASP A 427 11.02 6.64 -6.92
N LYS A 428 10.03 6.45 -7.82
CA LYS A 428 9.42 7.55 -8.53
C LYS A 428 8.29 8.13 -7.68
N THR A 429 8.35 9.44 -7.41
CA THR A 429 7.27 10.16 -6.73
C THR A 429 5.95 10.03 -7.50
N ILE A 430 4.91 9.64 -6.77
CA ILE A 430 3.51 9.62 -7.21
C ILE A 430 2.87 10.96 -6.84
N ASP A 431 2.97 11.33 -5.56
CA ASP A 431 2.54 12.62 -5.03
C ASP A 431 3.47 13.08 -3.90
N SER A 432 3.51 14.37 -3.63
CA SER A 432 4.20 14.93 -2.47
C SER A 432 3.60 16.27 -2.07
N VAL A 433 3.64 16.56 -0.77
CA VAL A 433 3.24 17.85 -0.23
C VAL A 433 4.31 18.40 0.70
N ILE A 434 4.51 19.72 0.66
CA ILE A 434 5.33 20.46 1.62
C ILE A 434 4.36 21.31 2.43
N PHE A 435 4.42 21.21 3.76
CA PHE A 435 3.60 22.00 4.66
C PHE A 435 4.47 22.78 5.65
N ALA A 436 3.91 23.86 6.20
CA ALA A 436 4.60 24.75 7.13
C ALA A 436 4.29 24.39 8.59
N GLU A 437 4.57 25.29 9.53
CA GLU A 437 4.16 25.08 10.92
C GLU A 437 2.64 24.99 11.03
N GLN A 438 2.16 23.89 11.60
CA GLN A 438 0.73 23.62 11.75
C GLN A 438 0.23 24.07 13.12
N SER A 439 -0.98 24.65 13.15
CA SER A 439 -1.68 24.93 14.41
C SER A 439 -2.17 23.64 15.05
N ARG A 440 -2.17 23.59 16.39
CA ARG A 440 -2.70 22.42 17.11
C ARG A 440 -4.19 22.24 16.82
N GLY A 441 -4.62 21.01 16.55
CA GLY A 441 -6.01 20.65 16.28
C GLY A 441 -6.51 20.99 14.87
N VAL A 442 -5.64 21.53 14.00
CA VAL A 442 -6.01 21.93 12.63
C VAL A 442 -5.31 21.01 11.65
N SER A 443 -6.06 20.27 10.83
CA SER A 443 -5.48 19.53 9.71
C SER A 443 -5.27 20.46 8.52
N GLU A 444 -4.39 20.02 7.61
CA GLU A 444 -4.21 20.62 6.30
C GLU A 444 -4.54 19.56 5.25
N GLY A 445 -5.06 19.98 4.10
CA GLY A 445 -5.30 19.03 3.02
C GLY A 445 -5.79 19.67 1.73
N ARG A 446 -6.01 18.85 0.73
CA ARG A 446 -6.38 19.26 -0.63
C ARG A 446 -7.88 19.50 -0.71
N TYR A 447 -8.31 20.65 -1.22
CA TYR A 447 -9.73 20.92 -1.45
C TYR A 447 -10.00 21.52 -2.84
N PRO A 448 -10.88 20.91 -3.65
CA PRO A 448 -11.50 19.58 -3.47
C PRO A 448 -10.49 18.43 -3.34
N ASP A 449 -10.93 17.24 -2.92
CA ASP A 449 -10.04 16.10 -2.69
C ASP A 449 -9.11 15.81 -3.87
N GLY A 450 -7.82 15.66 -3.58
CA GLY A 450 -6.78 15.39 -4.58
C GLY A 450 -6.48 16.52 -5.57
N ASP A 451 -7.00 17.74 -5.35
CA ASP A 451 -6.66 18.97 -6.09
C ASP A 451 -5.30 19.55 -5.65
N ASN A 452 -4.79 20.57 -6.33
CA ASN A 452 -3.51 21.21 -5.97
C ASN A 452 -3.63 22.22 -4.82
N SER A 453 -4.84 22.74 -4.56
CA SER A 453 -5.10 23.74 -3.51
C SER A 453 -5.02 23.12 -2.13
N ILE A 454 -4.17 23.66 -1.25
CA ILE A 454 -4.06 23.23 0.15
C ILE A 454 -4.82 24.22 1.03
N VAL A 455 -5.66 23.69 1.92
CA VAL A 455 -6.53 24.43 2.84
C VAL A 455 -6.31 23.94 4.27
N ASN A 456 -6.49 24.82 5.25
CA ASN A 456 -6.51 24.49 6.68
C ASN A 456 -7.94 24.14 7.11
N PHE A 457 -8.15 22.98 7.72
CA PHE A 457 -9.45 22.52 8.22
C PHE A 457 -9.55 22.70 9.74
N THR A 458 -9.79 23.94 10.17
CA THR A 458 -10.02 24.24 11.58
C THR A 458 -11.33 23.60 12.02
N ASN A 459 -11.28 22.69 13.00
CA ASN A 459 -12.44 21.94 13.53
C ASN A 459 -13.22 21.11 12.49
N SER A 460 -12.61 20.81 11.34
CA SER A 460 -13.25 20.10 10.21
C SER A 460 -12.37 18.98 9.65
N ALA A 461 -11.51 18.41 10.49
CA ALA A 461 -10.72 17.26 10.08
C ALA A 461 -11.61 16.09 9.67
N THR A 462 -11.34 15.46 8.53
CA THR A 462 -12.19 14.44 7.89
C THR A 462 -11.46 13.11 7.65
N PRO A 463 -10.77 12.53 8.66
CA PRO A 463 -10.06 11.27 8.47
C PRO A 463 -11.01 10.16 7.99
N GLY A 464 -10.66 9.54 6.87
CA GLY A 464 -11.43 8.48 6.20
C GLY A 464 -12.58 8.99 5.33
N GLN A 465 -12.69 10.30 5.10
CA GLN A 465 -13.83 10.93 4.42
C GLN A 465 -13.37 12.06 3.48
N SER A 466 -14.30 12.56 2.66
CA SER A 466 -14.05 13.71 1.78
C SER A 466 -13.75 14.97 2.58
N ASN A 467 -12.72 15.71 2.17
CA ASN A 467 -12.34 16.97 2.79
C ASN A 467 -13.49 17.97 2.75
N LEU A 468 -13.82 18.51 3.92
CA LEU A 468 -14.91 19.46 4.10
C LEU A 468 -14.35 20.81 4.49
N VAL A 469 -14.48 21.80 3.60
CA VAL A 469 -14.43 23.20 4.02
C VAL A 469 -15.79 23.56 4.57
N ILE A 470 -15.85 23.91 5.85
CA ILE A 470 -17.04 24.53 6.42
C ILE A 470 -17.17 25.91 5.74
N GLY A 471 -18.07 26.03 4.76
CA GLY A 471 -18.34 27.30 4.06
C GLY A 471 -18.93 28.36 4.99
N ASP A 472 -19.00 29.59 4.50
CA ASP A 472 -19.69 30.76 5.09
C ASP A 472 -20.59 31.26 3.93
N ALA A 473 -21.89 30.94 4.01
CA ALA A 473 -22.80 31.02 2.87
C ALA A 473 -23.41 32.41 2.65
N ASP A 474 -23.35 33.28 3.65
CA ASP A 474 -23.80 34.67 3.57
C ASP A 474 -22.66 35.71 3.72
N GLU A 475 -21.41 35.23 3.86
CA GLU A 475 -20.17 36.00 3.89
C GLU A 475 -20.06 36.95 5.10
N ASP A 476 -20.63 36.57 6.25
CA ASP A 476 -20.64 37.38 7.47
C ASP A 476 -19.44 37.16 8.40
N GLY A 477 -18.61 36.14 8.09
CA GLY A 477 -17.42 35.77 8.86
C GLY A 477 -17.64 34.62 9.86
N LEU A 478 -18.86 34.06 9.94
CA LEU A 478 -19.16 32.83 10.67
C LEU A 478 -19.19 31.61 9.72
N PRO A 479 -18.62 30.47 10.13
CA PRO A 479 -18.73 29.25 9.33
C PRO A 479 -20.12 28.59 9.47
N ASN A 480 -20.73 28.17 8.37
CA ASN A 480 -22.03 27.47 8.27
C ASN A 480 -22.21 26.35 9.30
N LEU A 481 -21.17 25.56 9.58
CA LEU A 481 -21.27 24.48 10.56
C LEU A 481 -21.31 25.02 12.00
N TRP A 482 -20.58 26.09 12.29
CA TRP A 482 -20.63 26.75 13.58
C TRP A 482 -22.02 27.35 13.80
N GLU A 483 -22.58 27.99 12.78
CA GLU A 483 -23.95 28.50 12.79
C GLU A 483 -24.97 27.37 13.01
N ASN A 484 -24.89 26.29 12.22
CA ASN A 484 -25.74 25.11 12.38
C ASN A 484 -25.60 24.44 13.76
N LEU A 485 -24.39 24.38 14.33
CA LEU A 485 -24.12 23.79 15.64
C LEU A 485 -24.84 24.54 16.76
N TYR A 486 -24.92 25.87 16.64
CA TYR A 486 -25.54 26.74 17.64
C TYR A 486 -26.97 27.17 17.30
N GLY A 487 -27.51 26.71 16.17
CA GLY A 487 -28.89 26.97 15.75
C GLY A 487 -29.11 28.36 15.15
N LEU A 488 -28.05 28.96 14.61
CA LEU A 488 -28.06 30.16 13.76
C LEU A 488 -28.42 29.77 12.31
N ASP A 489 -28.72 30.74 11.45
CA ASP A 489 -29.10 30.52 10.04
C ASP A 489 -27.93 30.85 9.11
N PRO A 490 -27.28 29.86 8.49
CA PRO A 490 -26.15 30.03 7.56
C PRO A 490 -26.40 30.87 6.30
N ASN A 491 -27.57 31.49 6.18
CA ASN A 491 -27.93 32.34 5.04
C ASN A 491 -28.43 33.73 5.50
N ASP A 492 -28.33 34.05 6.79
CA ASP A 492 -28.71 35.34 7.39
C ASP A 492 -27.51 36.05 8.04
N ALA A 493 -26.77 36.79 7.22
CA ALA A 493 -25.62 37.59 7.63
C ALA A 493 -25.88 38.64 8.74
N SER A 494 -27.15 38.83 9.14
CA SER A 494 -27.48 39.70 10.27
C SER A 494 -27.35 39.01 11.63
N ASP A 495 -27.35 37.67 11.65
CA ASP A 495 -27.32 36.91 12.88
C ASP A 495 -25.94 36.90 13.55
N VAL A 496 -24.87 37.21 12.80
CA VAL A 496 -23.53 37.55 13.30
C VAL A 496 -23.53 38.58 14.45
N HIS A 497 -24.53 39.45 14.49
CA HIS A 497 -24.71 40.51 15.48
C HIS A 497 -25.69 40.17 16.61
N LEU A 498 -26.36 39.01 16.57
CA LEU A 498 -27.28 38.59 17.60
C LEU A 498 -26.54 38.08 18.84
N ASP A 499 -27.27 38.12 19.96
CA ASP A 499 -26.87 37.64 21.28
C ASP A 499 -27.97 36.68 21.78
N PRO A 500 -27.92 35.39 21.39
CA PRO A 500 -29.02 34.45 21.64
C PRO A 500 -29.18 34.06 23.12
N ASP A 501 -28.13 34.13 23.92
CA ASP A 501 -28.16 33.77 25.34
C ASP A 501 -28.25 34.98 26.29
N GLY A 502 -28.14 36.19 25.76
CA GLY A 502 -28.38 37.45 26.45
C GLY A 502 -27.25 37.88 27.37
N ASP A 503 -26.02 37.43 27.12
CA ASP A 503 -24.85 37.72 27.95
C ASP A 503 -24.12 39.02 27.55
N GLY A 504 -24.54 39.65 26.46
CA GLY A 504 -24.02 40.90 25.94
C GLY A 504 -22.94 40.75 24.86
N HIS A 505 -22.62 39.52 24.42
CA HIS A 505 -21.70 39.25 23.32
C HIS A 505 -22.43 38.81 22.06
N SER A 506 -21.99 39.34 20.92
CA SER A 506 -22.48 38.88 19.61
C SER A 506 -21.88 37.54 19.22
N ASN A 507 -22.58 36.81 18.34
CA ASN A 507 -22.12 35.55 17.77
C ASN A 507 -20.69 35.63 17.20
N LEU A 508 -20.34 36.72 16.51
CA LEU A 508 -18.98 36.94 16.00
C LEU A 508 -17.93 37.09 17.10
N GLU A 509 -18.25 37.88 18.13
CA GLU A 509 -17.35 38.10 19.25
C GLU A 509 -17.08 36.78 19.98
N GLU A 510 -18.08 35.93 20.09
CA GLU A 510 -17.96 34.61 20.69
C GLU A 510 -17.20 33.62 19.82
N PHE A 511 -17.41 33.61 18.50
CA PHE A 511 -16.58 32.84 17.58
C PHE A 511 -15.10 33.25 17.67
N ILE A 512 -14.83 34.57 17.70
CA ILE A 512 -13.49 35.14 17.87
C ILE A 512 -12.93 34.85 19.28
N ALA A 513 -13.77 34.76 20.30
CA ALA A 513 -13.35 34.40 21.65
C ALA A 513 -13.17 32.89 21.84
N GLY A 514 -13.80 32.06 21.00
CA GLY A 514 -13.90 30.61 21.20
C GLY A 514 -14.87 30.24 22.32
N THR A 515 -15.92 31.02 22.50
CA THR A 515 -16.97 30.82 23.50
C THR A 515 -18.29 30.35 22.84
N MET A 516 -19.42 30.30 23.54
CA MET A 516 -20.61 29.53 23.11
C MET A 516 -21.89 30.39 23.09
N PRO A 517 -22.50 30.67 21.92
CA PRO A 517 -23.61 31.64 21.74
C PRO A 517 -24.95 31.24 22.28
N ASN A 518 -25.02 30.06 22.88
CA ASN A 518 -26.22 29.54 23.50
C ASN A 518 -26.03 29.27 25.00
N LYS A 519 -24.97 29.82 25.61
CA LYS A 519 -24.61 29.58 27.00
C LYS A 519 -23.93 30.79 27.65
N ALA A 520 -24.75 31.63 28.29
CA ALA A 520 -24.35 32.89 28.94
C ALA A 520 -23.25 32.81 30.03
N ALA A 521 -22.85 31.61 30.45
CA ALA A 521 -21.71 31.40 31.37
C ALA A 521 -20.38 31.17 30.64
N SER A 522 -20.42 30.96 29.33
CA SER A 522 -19.28 30.73 28.46
C SER A 522 -19.00 32.04 27.74
N VAL A 523 -18.27 32.95 28.38
CA VAL A 523 -18.02 34.30 27.85
C VAL A 523 -16.58 34.70 28.11
N LEU A 524 -16.00 35.54 27.24
CA LEU A 524 -14.70 36.14 27.53
C LEU A 524 -14.85 37.30 28.51
N TRP A 525 -14.75 36.98 29.80
CA TRP A 525 -14.77 37.99 30.87
C TRP A 525 -13.36 38.48 31.23
N LEU A 526 -13.26 39.74 31.63
CA LEU A 526 -12.06 40.33 32.23
C LEU A 526 -12.42 40.83 33.63
N GLN A 527 -11.81 40.26 34.66
CA GLN A 527 -11.98 40.68 36.05
C GLN A 527 -10.80 41.52 36.51
N LEU A 528 -11.07 42.68 37.09
CA LEU A 528 -10.07 43.50 37.78
C LEU A 528 -10.20 43.30 39.29
N ILE A 529 -9.09 42.91 39.92
CA ILE A 529 -8.97 42.72 41.37
C ILE A 529 -8.03 43.81 41.91
N LEU A 530 -8.53 44.63 42.82
CA LEU A 530 -7.77 45.73 43.42
C LEU A 530 -7.34 45.37 44.85
N HIS A 531 -6.04 45.49 45.11
CA HIS A 531 -5.43 45.45 46.43
C HIS A 531 -4.86 46.84 46.79
N HIS A 532 -4.48 47.04 48.05
CA HIS A 532 -4.01 48.34 48.55
C HIS A 532 -2.85 48.94 47.72
N GLU A 533 -1.97 48.10 47.16
CA GLU A 533 -0.82 48.53 46.34
C GLU A 533 -0.72 47.84 44.96
N ALA A 534 -1.69 46.99 44.58
CA ALA A 534 -1.65 46.20 43.35
C ALA A 534 -2.99 46.16 42.62
N ALA A 535 -2.94 46.09 41.29
CA ALA A 535 -4.09 45.87 40.42
C ALA A 535 -3.81 44.61 39.60
N VAL A 536 -4.65 43.59 39.73
CA VAL A 536 -4.49 42.30 39.04
C VAL A 536 -5.66 42.11 38.11
N VAL A 537 -5.38 41.78 36.85
CA VAL A 537 -6.42 41.30 35.93
C VAL A 537 -6.44 39.79 35.88
N SER A 538 -7.64 39.22 35.78
CA SER A 538 -7.83 37.80 35.56
C SER A 538 -8.86 37.55 34.48
N PHE A 539 -8.61 36.55 33.64
CA PHE A 539 -9.54 36.10 32.60
C PHE A 539 -9.26 34.64 32.25
N GLU A 540 -10.25 34.00 31.63
CA GLU A 540 -10.12 32.66 31.09
C GLU A 540 -9.63 32.70 29.65
N ALA A 541 -8.41 32.22 29.41
CA ALA A 541 -7.83 32.12 28.08
C ALA A 541 -8.19 30.77 27.45
N GLN A 542 -8.89 30.82 26.31
CA GLN A 542 -9.11 29.65 25.46
C GLN A 542 -7.81 29.17 24.79
N PRO A 543 -7.70 27.85 24.48
CA PRO A 543 -6.57 27.26 23.78
C PRO A 543 -6.22 27.98 22.47
N GLY A 544 -4.94 28.07 22.14
CA GLY A 544 -4.47 28.51 20.82
C GLY A 544 -4.63 30.02 20.51
N ARG A 545 -5.22 30.81 21.40
CA ARG A 545 -5.46 32.25 21.16
C ARG A 545 -4.44 33.16 21.83
N THR A 546 -4.04 34.21 21.09
CA THR A 546 -3.27 35.34 21.63
C THR A 546 -4.23 36.34 22.25
N TYR A 547 -3.82 36.97 23.36
CA TYR A 547 -4.59 38.06 23.97
C TYR A 547 -3.70 39.30 24.16
N LEU A 548 -4.28 40.48 23.95
CA LEU A 548 -3.64 41.77 24.18
C LEU A 548 -4.41 42.52 25.26
N LEU A 549 -3.73 42.88 26.35
CA LEU A 549 -4.26 43.74 27.39
C LEU A 549 -3.84 45.19 27.13
N TRP A 550 -4.81 46.08 27.19
CA TRP A 550 -4.66 47.52 26.96
C TRP A 550 -5.16 48.33 28.16
N SER A 551 -4.63 49.53 28.32
CA SER A 551 -5.14 50.52 29.28
C SER A 551 -5.32 51.90 28.63
N ALA A 552 -6.27 52.68 29.15
CA ALA A 552 -6.53 54.04 28.71
C ALA A 552 -7.14 54.88 29.85
N ASP A 553 -6.91 56.20 29.84
CA ASP A 553 -7.54 57.12 30.81
C ASP A 553 -8.99 57.48 30.45
N ALA A 554 -9.42 57.21 29.20
CA ALA A 554 -10.78 57.44 28.72
C ALA A 554 -11.16 56.44 27.61
N VAL A 555 -12.40 55.95 27.62
CA VAL A 555 -12.91 55.00 26.60
C VAL A 555 -13.01 55.64 25.21
N ALA A 556 -13.47 56.89 25.14
CA ALA A 556 -13.67 57.62 23.90
C ALA A 556 -12.64 58.74 23.75
N GLY A 557 -11.87 58.72 22.65
CA GLY A 557 -10.87 59.75 22.33
C GLY A 557 -9.58 59.69 23.15
N GLY A 558 -9.42 58.69 24.04
CA GLY A 558 -8.17 58.41 24.76
C GLY A 558 -7.21 57.55 23.93
N GLU A 559 -5.91 57.65 24.23
CA GLU A 559 -4.89 56.76 23.67
C GLU A 559 -4.87 55.44 24.43
N TRP A 560 -5.08 54.32 23.73
CA TRP A 560 -4.97 52.97 24.29
C TRP A 560 -3.52 52.49 24.21
N ILE A 561 -2.95 52.18 25.37
CA ILE A 561 -1.55 51.74 25.50
C ILE A 561 -1.54 50.24 25.76
N LYS A 562 -0.73 49.49 24.99
CA LYS A 562 -0.55 48.05 25.20
C LYS A 562 0.17 47.82 26.52
N VAL A 563 -0.45 47.05 27.41
CA VAL A 563 0.11 46.65 28.71
C VAL A 563 0.86 45.33 28.57
N GLN A 564 0.22 44.30 28.01
CA GLN A 564 0.79 42.96 27.93
C GLN A 564 0.22 42.19 26.75
N GLN A 565 1.06 41.38 26.10
CA GLN A 565 0.64 40.34 25.17
C GLN A 565 0.79 38.98 25.82
N PHE A 566 -0.27 38.18 25.82
CA PHE A 566 -0.29 36.80 26.29
C PHE A 566 -0.23 35.90 25.07
N SER A 567 0.90 35.22 24.89
CA SER A 567 1.07 34.24 23.82
C SER A 567 0.07 33.07 23.95
N PRO A 568 -0.30 32.45 22.82
CA PRO A 568 -1.21 31.30 22.83
C PRO A 568 -0.58 30.13 23.59
N GLN A 569 -1.42 29.36 24.28
CA GLN A 569 -1.02 28.14 24.99
C GLN A 569 -1.99 27.00 24.63
N PRO A 570 -1.56 25.74 24.72
CA PRO A 570 -2.35 24.60 24.24
C PRO A 570 -3.56 24.27 25.11
N GLU A 571 -3.57 24.73 26.37
CA GLU A 571 -4.63 24.42 27.32
C GLU A 571 -5.44 25.67 27.69
N LYS A 572 -6.72 25.43 27.94
CA LYS A 572 -7.61 26.38 28.57
C LYS A 572 -7.08 26.69 29.98
N ARG A 573 -6.96 27.97 30.32
CA ARG A 573 -6.34 28.37 31.59
C ARG A 573 -6.89 29.68 32.11
N ILE A 574 -6.86 29.85 33.43
CA ILE A 574 -7.04 31.16 34.05
C ILE A 574 -5.69 31.88 34.03
N ILE A 575 -5.66 33.06 33.43
CA ILE A 575 -4.52 33.98 33.54
C ILE A 575 -4.80 34.93 34.69
N SER A 576 -3.79 35.16 35.53
CA SER A 576 -3.78 36.22 36.55
C SER A 576 -2.51 37.03 36.37
N TYR A 577 -2.64 38.32 36.08
CA TYR A 577 -1.53 39.20 35.74
C TYR A 577 -1.60 40.50 36.55
N GLU A 578 -0.54 40.79 37.31
CA GLU A 578 -0.41 42.06 38.03
C GLU A 578 0.02 43.16 37.07
N ILE A 579 -0.76 44.23 37.00
CA ILE A 579 -0.52 45.38 36.12
C ILE A 579 0.63 46.23 36.70
N PRO A 580 1.70 46.49 35.92
CA PRO A 580 2.79 47.37 36.33
C PRO A 580 2.30 48.80 36.65
N ALA A 581 2.93 49.48 37.60
CA ALA A 581 2.48 50.77 38.10
C ALA A 581 2.39 51.86 37.02
N GLU A 582 3.30 51.83 36.04
CA GLU A 582 3.37 52.71 34.88
C GLU A 582 2.22 52.52 33.87
N HIS A 583 1.54 51.38 33.92
CA HIS A 583 0.41 51.04 33.05
C HIS A 583 -0.94 51.16 33.77
N ARG A 584 -0.95 51.58 35.05
CA ARG A 584 -2.16 51.86 35.81
C ARG A 584 -2.64 53.27 35.44
N PRO A 585 -3.82 53.41 34.81
CA PRO A 585 -4.32 54.71 34.44
C PRO A 585 -4.67 55.56 35.67
N ILE A 586 -4.87 56.87 35.48
CA ILE A 586 -5.31 57.77 36.57
C ILE A 586 -6.64 57.27 37.18
N PRO A 587 -7.04 57.73 38.38
CA PRO A 587 -8.33 57.34 38.95
C PRO A 587 -9.47 57.51 37.93
N ASN A 588 -10.21 56.42 37.69
CA ASN A 588 -11.26 56.23 36.67
C ASN A 588 -10.81 55.87 35.23
N GLY A 589 -9.61 55.32 35.05
CA GLY A 589 -9.22 54.73 33.77
C GLY A 589 -9.81 53.34 33.50
N TYR A 590 -9.51 52.80 32.31
CA TYR A 590 -10.14 51.63 31.72
C TYR A 590 -9.10 50.60 31.27
N PHE A 591 -9.52 49.33 31.26
CA PHE A 591 -8.76 48.22 30.70
C PHE A 591 -9.60 47.51 29.64
N GLN A 592 -8.94 47.01 28.60
CA GLN A 592 -9.57 46.21 27.56
C GLN A 592 -8.70 45.00 27.25
N LEU A 593 -9.35 43.85 27.03
CA LEU A 593 -8.71 42.66 26.50
C LEU A 593 -9.18 42.46 25.06
N THR A 594 -8.26 42.26 24.12
CA THR A 594 -8.58 41.99 22.73
C THR A 594 -7.88 40.72 22.24
N ILE A 595 -8.47 40.10 21.21
CA ILE A 595 -7.86 39.00 20.47
C ILE A 595 -7.45 39.57 19.11
N PRO A 596 -6.14 39.62 18.79
CA PRO A 596 -5.69 40.18 17.53
C PRO A 596 -6.10 39.27 16.36
N ALA A 597 -6.50 39.88 15.24
CA ALA A 597 -6.66 39.16 13.99
C ALA A 597 -5.30 38.58 13.55
N ALA A 598 -5.30 37.48 12.80
CA ALA A 598 -4.07 36.87 12.30
C ALA A 598 -3.35 37.84 11.34
N GLY A 599 -2.34 38.56 11.82
CA GLY A 599 -1.50 39.44 10.99
C GLY A 599 -1.07 40.78 11.59
N ASP A 600 -1.53 41.17 12.78
CA ASP A 600 -1.12 42.42 13.46
C ASP A 600 0.03 42.27 14.47
#